data_AF-A0AAU8JS36-F1
#
_entry.id   AF-A0AAU8JS36-F1
#
_cell.length_a   1.000
_cell.length_b   1.000
_cell.length_c   1.000
_cell.angle_alpha   90.00
_cell.angle_beta   90.00
_cell.angle_gamma   90.00
#
_symmetry.space_group_name_H-M   'P 1'
#
loop_
_entity.id
_entity.type
_entity.pdbx_description
1 polymer ?
#
loop_
_entity_poly.entity_id
_entity_poly.type
_entity_poly.pdbx_seq_one_letter_code
_entity_poly.pdbx_strand_id
1 'polypeptide(L)'
;MTVINEPRHPLDVDGMPRPVGRPVPRHQPAPPPPADHDQAASSGQRAATRLLGLREVTMPAAVVEAADALLEHALATDDAVTRSAAAATRNRLRAALGLQ
;
A
#
# COMPACT_ATOMS: atom_id res chain seq x y z
N MET A 1 22.80 14.91 33.03
CA MET A 1 24.21 15.37 33.09
C MET A 1 25.04 14.16 33.50
N THR A 2 25.54 13.38 32.53
CA THR A 2 26.89 13.46 31.93
C THR A 2 27.98 13.03 32.92
N VAL A 3 28.44 11.78 32.80
CA VAL A 3 29.70 11.34 33.41
C VAL A 3 30.76 11.44 32.32
N ILE A 4 31.61 12.45 32.49
CA ILE A 4 32.75 12.81 31.65
C ILE A 4 33.82 11.76 31.89
N ASN A 5 34.18 10.99 30.86
CA ASN A 5 35.33 10.09 30.92
C ASN A 5 36.53 10.84 30.36
N GLU A 6 37.40 11.32 31.26
CA GLU A 6 38.59 12.10 30.91
C GLU A 6 39.63 11.24 30.16
N PRO A 7 40.26 11.79 29.11
CA PRO A 7 41.38 11.13 28.44
C PRO A 7 42.66 11.27 29.27
N ARG A 8 43.25 10.13 29.65
CA ARG A 8 44.57 10.08 30.30
C ARG A 8 45.65 10.59 29.34
N HIS A 9 46.31 11.68 29.72
CA HIS A 9 47.64 12.02 29.18
C HIS A 9 48.70 11.12 29.82
N PRO A 10 49.72 10.73 29.04
CA PRO A 10 51.07 10.88 29.58
C PRO A 10 52.04 11.55 28.59
N LEU A 11 52.65 12.62 29.11
CA LEU A 11 54.07 12.99 29.07
C LEU A 11 54.69 13.47 27.74
N ASP A 12 55.01 14.77 27.77
CA ASP A 12 55.99 15.48 26.94
C ASP A 12 57.31 14.74 26.77
N VAL A 13 57.81 14.69 25.53
CA VAL A 13 59.25 14.67 25.28
C VAL A 13 59.55 15.46 24.00
N ASP A 14 60.36 16.49 24.19
CA ASP A 14 61.00 17.38 23.23
C ASP A 14 61.37 16.76 21.87
N GLY A 15 61.05 17.52 20.82
CA GLY A 15 61.90 17.70 19.65
C GLY A 15 62.24 16.48 18.79
N MET A 16 61.37 16.11 17.84
CA MET A 16 61.78 15.49 16.56
C MET A 16 60.69 15.68 15.48
N PRO A 17 61.03 16.11 14.24
CA PRO A 17 60.06 16.22 13.16
C PRO A 17 59.72 14.81 12.64
N ARG A 18 58.43 14.47 12.53
CA ARG A 18 58.00 13.19 11.93
C ARG A 18 57.29 13.40 10.59
N PRO A 19 57.52 12.46 9.65
CA PRO A 19 57.56 12.74 8.22
C PRO A 19 56.18 12.78 7.58
N VAL A 20 56.10 13.50 6.45
CA VAL A 20 54.93 13.67 5.59
C VAL A 20 54.33 12.31 5.20
N GLY A 21 53.22 11.94 5.83
CA GLY A 21 52.43 10.76 5.46
C GLY A 21 51.71 10.99 4.12
N ARG A 22 51.92 10.09 3.15
CA ARG A 22 51.21 10.05 1.87
C ARG A 22 49.68 10.05 2.07
N PRO A 23 48.90 10.71 1.20
CA PRO A 23 47.44 10.67 1.27
C PRO A 23 46.94 9.26 0.96
N VAL A 24 46.19 8.67 1.90
CA VAL A 24 45.48 7.40 1.74
C VAL A 24 44.31 7.64 0.77
N PRO A 25 44.12 6.83 -0.29
CA PRO A 25 42.94 6.94 -1.13
C PRO A 25 41.69 6.66 -0.29
N ARG A 26 40.80 7.64 -0.17
CA ARG A 26 39.49 7.43 0.44
C ARG A 26 38.72 6.47 -0.47
N HIS A 27 38.36 5.29 0.04
CA HIS A 27 37.39 4.42 -0.61
C HIS A 27 36.07 5.19 -0.73
N GLN A 28 35.76 5.65 -1.94
CA GLN A 28 34.44 6.17 -2.29
C GLN A 28 33.51 4.95 -2.36
N PRO A 29 32.43 4.87 -1.57
CA PRO A 29 31.44 3.81 -1.72
C PRO A 29 30.90 3.88 -3.15
N ALA A 30 30.96 2.76 -3.87
CA ALA A 30 30.39 2.68 -5.20
C ALA A 30 28.90 3.07 -5.14
N PRO A 31 28.39 3.84 -6.12
CA PRO A 31 26.96 4.10 -6.21
C PRO A 31 26.23 2.75 -6.26
N PRO A 32 25.10 2.59 -5.54
CA PRO A 32 24.32 1.36 -5.62
C PRO A 32 23.95 1.11 -7.09
N PRO A 33 23.95 -0.16 -7.54
CA PRO A 33 23.47 -0.48 -8.88
C PRO A 33 22.05 0.09 -9.05
N PRO A 34 21.67 0.54 -10.24
CA PRO A 34 20.33 1.05 -10.48
C PRO A 34 19.34 -0.03 -10.03
N ALA A 35 18.52 0.30 -9.03
CA ALA A 35 17.48 -0.61 -8.59
C ALA A 35 16.60 -0.95 -9.79
N ASP A 36 16.25 -2.23 -9.96
CA ASP A 36 15.39 -2.73 -11.02
C ASP A 36 13.95 -2.19 -10.86
N HIS A 37 13.78 -0.88 -11.08
CA HIS A 37 12.50 -0.18 -11.04
C HIS A 37 11.52 -0.79 -12.04
N ASP A 38 12.02 -1.39 -13.12
CA ASP A 38 11.23 -2.13 -14.11
C ASP A 38 10.66 -3.44 -13.54
N GLN A 39 11.42 -4.17 -12.71
CA GLN A 39 10.92 -5.37 -12.05
C GLN A 39 9.90 -5.03 -10.97
N ALA A 40 10.14 -3.97 -10.18
CA ALA A 40 9.19 -3.50 -9.18
C ALA A 40 7.87 -3.04 -9.84
N ALA A 41 7.93 -2.27 -10.93
CA ALA A 41 6.77 -1.87 -11.71
C ALA A 41 6.01 -3.08 -12.28
N SER A 42 6.72 -4.10 -12.80
CA SER A 42 6.10 -5.35 -13.28
C SER A 42 5.42 -6.17 -12.17
N SER A 43 5.95 -6.11 -10.95
CA SER A 43 5.39 -6.82 -9.79
C SER A 43 4.11 -6.15 -9.29
N GLY A 44 4.11 -4.81 -9.24
CA GLY A 44 2.94 -4.00 -8.89
C GLY A 44 1.82 -4.16 -9.91
N GLN A 45 2.15 -4.16 -11.20
CA GLN A 45 1.16 -4.39 -12.26
C GLN A 45 0.54 -5.79 -12.17
N ARG A 46 1.35 -6.84 -11.96
CA ARG A 46 0.86 -8.21 -11.77
C ARG A 46 -0.01 -8.33 -10.52
N ALA A 47 0.37 -7.69 -9.41
CA ALA A 47 -0.42 -7.66 -8.20
C ALA A 47 -1.76 -6.92 -8.42
N ALA A 48 -1.73 -5.77 -9.10
CA ALA A 48 -2.93 -5.01 -9.44
C ALA A 48 -3.88 -5.82 -10.33
N THR A 49 -3.39 -6.48 -11.39
CA THR A 49 -4.20 -7.37 -12.23
C THR A 49 -4.81 -8.53 -11.43
N ARG A 50 -4.06 -9.12 -10.49
CA ARG A 50 -4.60 -10.17 -9.62
C ARG A 50 -5.70 -9.64 -8.70
N LEU A 51 -5.52 -8.46 -8.12
CA LEU A 51 -6.55 -7.82 -7.27
C LEU A 51 -7.79 -7.42 -8.07
N LEU A 52 -7.62 -7.00 -9.33
CA LEU A 52 -8.72 -6.73 -10.26
C LEU A 52 -9.42 -8.03 -10.70
N GLY A 53 -8.68 -9.11 -10.94
CA GLY A 53 -9.25 -10.42 -11.27
C GLY A 53 -10.01 -11.05 -10.09
N LEU A 54 -9.64 -10.74 -8.85
CA LEU A 54 -10.39 -11.13 -7.65
C LEU A 54 -11.66 -10.29 -7.42
N ARG A 55 -11.87 -9.20 -8.17
CA ARG A 55 -13.09 -8.37 -8.05
C ARG A 55 -14.28 -8.90 -8.84
N GLU A 56 -14.10 -9.90 -9.69
CA GLU A 56 -15.21 -10.49 -10.44
C GLU A 56 -16.00 -11.47 -9.57
N VAL A 57 -16.80 -10.92 -8.65
CA VAL A 57 -17.85 -11.69 -7.98
C VAL A 57 -19.01 -11.84 -8.97
N THR A 58 -19.04 -12.94 -9.70
CA THR A 58 -20.16 -13.28 -10.57
C THR A 58 -21.32 -13.75 -9.68
N MET A 59 -22.39 -12.97 -9.61
CA MET A 59 -23.62 -13.40 -8.94
C MET A 59 -24.42 -14.33 -9.86
N PRO A 60 -24.85 -15.51 -9.39
CA PRO A 60 -25.75 -16.36 -10.17
C PRO A 60 -27.07 -15.64 -10.45
N ALA A 61 -27.61 -15.80 -11.65
CA ALA A 61 -28.87 -15.16 -12.07
C ALA A 61 -30.03 -15.45 -11.10
N ALA A 62 -30.13 -16.68 -10.59
CA ALA A 62 -31.14 -17.07 -9.60
C ALA A 62 -31.05 -16.24 -8.29
N VAL A 63 -29.85 -15.82 -7.88
CA VAL A 63 -29.66 -14.97 -6.70
C VAL A 63 -30.12 -13.54 -6.99
N VAL A 64 -29.88 -13.04 -8.20
CA VAL A 64 -30.38 -11.74 -8.65
C VAL A 64 -31.91 -11.73 -8.67
N GLU A 65 -32.54 -12.76 -9.25
CA GLU A 65 -33.99 -12.90 -9.30
C GLU A 65 -34.61 -12.98 -7.90
N ALA A 66 -34.03 -13.79 -7.01
CA ALA A 66 -34.47 -13.87 -5.63
C ALA A 66 -34.36 -12.52 -4.90
N ALA A 67 -33.27 -11.78 -5.13
CA ALA A 67 -33.09 -10.45 -4.57
C ALA A 67 -34.12 -9.44 -5.10
N ASP A 68 -34.41 -9.43 -6.41
CA ASP A 68 -35.42 -8.54 -6.98
C ASP A 68 -36.81 -8.86 -6.45
N ALA A 69 -37.16 -10.15 -6.32
CA ALA A 69 -38.43 -10.58 -5.75
C ALA A 69 -38.58 -10.16 -4.28
N LEU A 70 -37.54 -10.32 -3.45
CA LEU A 70 -37.57 -9.87 -2.05
C LEU A 70 -37.71 -8.34 -1.95
N LEU A 71 -37.02 -7.60 -2.81
CA LEU A 71 -37.12 -6.13 -2.86
C LEU A 71 -38.52 -5.68 -3.31
N GLU A 72 -39.17 -6.40 -4.23
CA GLU A 72 -40.55 -6.13 -4.62
C GLU A 72 -41.53 -6.31 -3.46
N HIS A 73 -41.37 -7.36 -2.66
CA HIS A 73 -42.16 -7.54 -1.44
C HIS A 73 -41.92 -6.40 -0.45
N ALA A 74 -40.66 -5.96 -0.28
CA ALA A 74 -40.31 -4.84 0.59
C ALA A 74 -40.85 -3.49 0.09
N LEU A 75 -41.14 -3.34 -1.21
CA LEU A 75 -41.79 -2.16 -1.76
C LEU A 75 -43.28 -2.09 -1.41
N ALA A 76 -43.92 -3.23 -1.18
CA ALA A 76 -45.33 -3.32 -0.81
C ALA A 76 -45.60 -3.06 0.69
N THR A 77 -44.55 -2.87 1.50
CA THR A 77 -44.70 -2.58 2.94
C THR A 77 -45.29 -1.20 3.19
N ASP A 78 -45.99 -1.03 4.31
CA ASP A 78 -46.52 0.26 4.77
C ASP A 78 -45.44 1.17 5.38
N ASP A 79 -44.33 0.61 5.86
CA ASP A 79 -43.21 1.37 6.39
C ASP A 79 -42.49 2.17 5.29
N ALA A 80 -42.60 3.49 5.39
CA ALA A 80 -42.01 4.42 4.43
C ALA A 80 -40.47 4.31 4.36
N VAL A 81 -39.81 4.00 5.48
CA VAL A 81 -38.34 3.89 5.52
C VAL A 81 -37.91 2.63 4.76
N THR A 82 -38.51 1.48 5.07
CA THR A 82 -38.24 0.21 4.38
C THR A 82 -38.54 0.30 2.89
N ARG A 83 -39.67 0.91 2.51
CA ARG A 83 -40.04 1.10 1.09
C ARG A 83 -39.00 1.93 0.34
N SER A 84 -38.57 3.04 0.92
CA SER A 84 -37.54 3.92 0.33
C SER A 84 -36.19 3.20 0.20
N ALA A 85 -35.77 2.49 1.24
CA ALA A 85 -34.55 1.70 1.23
C ALA A 85 -34.60 0.57 0.17
N ALA A 86 -35.73 -0.12 0.03
CA ALA A 86 -35.94 -1.14 -0.98
C ALA A 86 -35.85 -0.57 -2.40
N ALA A 87 -36.49 0.59 -2.66
CA ALA A 87 -36.42 1.26 -3.96
C ALA A 87 -34.98 1.65 -4.33
N ALA A 88 -34.26 2.27 -3.38
CA ALA A 88 -32.87 2.67 -3.59
C ALA A 88 -31.96 1.45 -3.85
N THR A 89 -32.18 0.36 -3.11
CA THR A 89 -31.41 -0.88 -3.25
C THR A 89 -31.68 -1.56 -4.59
N ARG A 90 -32.95 -1.62 -5.02
CA ARG A 90 -33.35 -2.17 -6.32
C ARG A 90 -32.74 -1.39 -7.48
N ASN A 91 -32.72 -0.06 -7.40
CA ASN A 91 -32.08 0.78 -8.41
C ASN A 91 -30.56 0.53 -8.49
N ARG A 92 -29.88 0.39 -7.35
CA ARG A 92 -28.45 0.05 -7.31
C ARG A 92 -28.17 -1.33 -7.88
N LEU A 93 -29.01 -2.32 -7.58
CA LEU A 93 -28.90 -3.67 -8.13
C LEU A 93 -29.03 -3.63 -9.66
N ARG A 94 -30.04 -2.95 -10.21
CA ARG A 94 -30.21 -2.81 -11.67
C ARG A 94 -29.06 -2.07 -12.33
N ALA A 95 -28.55 -1.01 -11.71
CA ALA A 95 -27.38 -0.29 -12.20
C ALA A 95 -26.12 -1.17 -12.23
N ALA A 96 -25.89 -1.99 -11.19
CA ALA A 96 -24.78 -2.93 -11.14
C ALA A 96 -24.86 -4.02 -12.23
N LEU A 97 -26.07 -4.34 -12.70
CA LEU A 97 -26.34 -5.32 -13.76
C LEU A 97 -26.43 -4.69 -15.15
N GLY A 98 -26.35 -3.36 -15.27
CA GLY A 98 -26.50 -2.65 -16.55
C GLY A 98 -27.92 -2.65 -17.13
N LEU A 99 -28.96 -2.82 -16.29
CA LEU A 99 -30.37 -2.94 -16.69
C LEU A 99 -31.15 -1.61 -16.58
N GLN A 100 -30.52 -0.48 -16.94
CA GLN A 100 -31.13 0.86 -16.81
C GLN A 100 -32.13 1.18 -17.92
#